data_AF-A1AMR9-F1
#
_entry.id   AF-A1AMR9-F1
#
_cell.length_a   1.000
_cell.length_b   1.000
_cell.length_c   1.000
_cell.angle_alpha   90.00
_cell.angle_beta   90.00
_cell.angle_gamma   90.00
#
_symmetry.space_group_name_H-M   'P 1'
#
loop_
_entity.id
_entity.type
_entity.pdbx_description
1 polymer ?
#
loop_
_entity_poly.entity_id
_entity_poly.type
_entity_poly.pdbx_seq_one_letter_code
_entity_poly.pdbx_strand_id
1 'polypeptide(L)'
;MRPFSQQTTKKLLAWYTRQPEIERKECHVLQRKQINVMMNDARKRGEKVEDSGDVYYRAFIWGIERRMRLQDNRRLKSTDDLEEVTKQRIAVAKATAKAKPSPILDRLHADLLPVVIQLRKEGLSWQKVSNYLFEYHQLEVDRRYLHKVFTGHPEFPVEK
;
A
#
# COMPACT_ATOMS: atom_id res chain seq x y z
N MET A 1 -4.27 -18.93 -16.20
CA MET A 1 -3.05 -18.34 -16.84
C MET A 1 -2.93 -18.92 -18.24
N ARG A 2 -2.58 -18.13 -19.27
CA ARG A 2 -2.39 -18.66 -20.63
C ARG A 2 -1.07 -19.45 -20.73
N PRO A 3 -1.01 -20.54 -21.51
CA PRO A 3 0.22 -21.30 -21.71
C PRO A 3 1.25 -20.46 -22.46
N PHE A 4 2.53 -20.63 -22.13
CA PHE A 4 3.64 -20.01 -22.84
C PHE A 4 3.86 -20.68 -24.19
N SER A 5 4.29 -19.93 -25.21
CA SER A 5 4.71 -20.51 -26.48
C SER A 5 5.96 -21.39 -26.29
N GLN A 6 6.15 -22.39 -27.17
CA GLN A 6 7.34 -23.24 -27.12
C GLN A 6 8.64 -22.44 -27.29
N GLN A 7 8.64 -21.44 -28.18
CA GLN A 7 9.80 -20.58 -28.44
C GLN A 7 10.15 -19.72 -27.21
N THR A 8 9.16 -19.14 -26.55
CA THR A 8 9.35 -18.37 -25.31
C THR A 8 9.90 -19.26 -24.21
N THR A 9 9.36 -20.46 -24.07
CA THR A 9 9.77 -21.42 -23.04
C THR A 9 11.23 -21.83 -23.21
N LYS A 10 11.65 -22.16 -24.44
CA LYS A 10 13.06 -22.46 -24.76
C LYS A 10 13.99 -21.31 -24.38
N LYS A 11 13.62 -20.06 -24.69
CA LYS A 11 14.40 -18.87 -24.33
C LYS A 11 14.56 -18.72 -22.81
N LEU A 12 13.47 -18.91 -22.07
CA LEU A 12 13.48 -18.80 -20.60
C LEU A 12 14.36 -19.87 -19.95
N LEU A 13 14.27 -21.12 -20.41
CA LEU A 13 15.12 -22.21 -19.92
C LEU A 13 16.60 -21.98 -20.25
N ALA A 14 16.91 -21.48 -21.46
CA ALA A 14 18.28 -21.12 -21.84
C ALA A 14 18.84 -19.97 -20.98
N TRP A 15 18.01 -19.00 -20.58
CA TRP A 15 18.43 -17.96 -19.65
C TRP A 15 18.68 -18.53 -18.25
N TYR A 16 17.77 -19.37 -17.73
CA TYR A 16 17.85 -19.98 -16.40
C TYR A 16 19.11 -20.83 -16.20
N THR A 17 19.46 -21.65 -17.19
CA THR A 17 20.67 -22.51 -17.15
C THR A 17 21.97 -21.72 -17.08
N ARG A 18 21.98 -20.45 -17.50
CA ARG A 18 23.16 -19.57 -17.43
C ARG A 18 23.24 -18.75 -16.14
N GLN A 19 22.20 -18.80 -15.29
CA GLN A 19 22.17 -18.01 -14.06
C GLN A 19 22.94 -18.67 -12.91
N PRO A 20 23.50 -17.88 -11.98
CA PRO A 20 24.13 -18.39 -10.76
C PRO A 20 23.10 -19.03 -9.81
N GLU A 21 23.56 -19.87 -8.89
CA GLU A 21 22.70 -20.64 -7.98
C GLU A 21 21.73 -19.77 -7.17
N ILE A 22 22.18 -18.61 -6.70
CA ILE A 22 21.35 -17.65 -5.96
C ILE A 22 20.13 -17.23 -6.78
N GLU A 23 20.33 -16.91 -8.06
CA GLU A 23 19.26 -16.47 -8.95
C GLU A 23 18.30 -17.62 -9.31
N ARG A 24 18.83 -18.85 -9.41
CA ARG A 24 18.01 -20.05 -9.58
C ARG A 24 17.13 -20.33 -8.36
N LYS A 25 17.68 -20.20 -7.15
CA LYS A 25 16.90 -20.31 -5.88
C LYS A 25 15.75 -19.31 -5.86
N GLU A 26 16.01 -18.08 -6.27
CA GLU A 26 14.99 -17.03 -6.37
C GLU A 26 13.88 -17.35 -7.38
N CYS A 27 14.21 -17.97 -8.53
CA CYS A 27 13.21 -18.48 -9.47
C CYS A 27 12.29 -19.51 -8.79
N HIS A 28 12.85 -20.43 -7.99
CA HIS A 28 12.08 -21.43 -7.25
C HIS A 28 11.24 -20.84 -6.10
N VAL A 29 11.69 -19.76 -5.46
CA VAL A 29 10.87 -19.03 -4.46
C VAL A 29 9.63 -18.45 -5.14
N LEU A 30 9.78 -17.84 -6.32
CA LEU A 30 8.64 -17.33 -7.10
C LEU A 30 7.73 -18.46 -7.60
N GLN A 31 8.30 -19.58 -8.04
CA GLN A 31 7.54 -20.77 -8.42
C GLN A 31 6.61 -21.23 -7.28
N ARG A 32 7.12 -21.38 -6.05
CA ARG A 32 6.31 -21.80 -4.89
C ARG A 32 5.17 -20.84 -4.60
N LYS A 33 5.43 -19.54 -4.64
CA LYS A 33 4.38 -18.52 -4.48
C LYS A 33 3.30 -18.67 -5.54
N GLN A 34 3.69 -18.88 -6.79
CA GLN A 34 2.75 -19.01 -7.90
C GLN A 34 1.94 -20.32 -7.85
N ILE A 35 2.53 -21.42 -7.39
CA ILE A 35 1.80 -22.67 -7.15
C ILE A 35 0.68 -22.43 -6.16
N ASN A 36 0.95 -21.77 -5.03
CA ASN A 36 -0.07 -21.47 -4.02
C ASN A 36 -1.22 -20.63 -4.60
N VAL A 37 -0.91 -19.63 -5.43
CA VAL A 37 -1.92 -18.81 -6.11
C VAL A 37 -2.78 -19.67 -7.04
N MET A 38 -2.15 -20.47 -7.90
CA MET A 38 -2.86 -21.32 -8.86
C MET A 38 -3.74 -22.38 -8.16
N MET A 39 -3.25 -22.98 -7.09
CA MET A 39 -4.00 -23.95 -6.28
C MET A 39 -5.20 -23.31 -5.59
N ASN A 40 -5.03 -22.10 -5.04
CA ASN A 40 -6.11 -21.35 -4.41
C ASN A 40 -7.18 -20.91 -5.42
N ASP A 41 -6.76 -20.47 -6.61
CA ASP A 41 -7.67 -20.08 -7.69
C ASP A 41 -8.48 -21.26 -8.20
N ALA A 42 -7.85 -22.43 -8.38
CA ALA A 42 -8.54 -23.66 -8.77
C ALA A 42 -9.56 -24.09 -7.71
N ARG A 43 -9.18 -24.04 -6.41
CA ARG A 43 -10.08 -24.33 -5.29
C ARG A 43 -11.31 -23.41 -5.29
N LYS A 44 -11.12 -22.11 -5.53
CA LYS A 44 -12.23 -21.14 -5.60
C LYS A 44 -13.20 -21.42 -6.75
N ARG A 45 -12.72 -22.02 -7.85
CA ARG A 45 -13.52 -22.37 -9.02
C ARG A 45 -14.18 -23.74 -8.92
N GLY A 46 -13.92 -24.50 -7.86
CA GLY A 46 -14.39 -25.87 -7.73
C GLY A 46 -13.72 -26.83 -8.73
N GLU A 47 -12.62 -26.42 -9.36
CA GLU A 47 -11.87 -27.24 -10.31
C GLU A 47 -11.03 -28.25 -9.52
N LYS A 48 -11.11 -29.54 -9.87
CA LYS A 48 -10.13 -30.51 -9.39
C LYS A 48 -8.80 -30.17 -10.03
N VAL A 49 -7.75 -30.02 -9.21
CA VAL A 49 -6.39 -29.80 -9.70
C VAL A 49 -5.81 -31.13 -10.20
N GLU A 50 -6.45 -31.71 -11.21
CA GLU A 50 -5.98 -32.88 -11.93
C GLU A 50 -5.04 -32.42 -13.04
N ASP A 51 -3.81 -32.10 -12.62
CA ASP A 51 -2.53 -32.31 -13.32
C ASP A 51 -1.45 -31.48 -12.61
N SER A 52 -0.99 -32.01 -11.48
CA SER A 52 0.01 -31.36 -10.65
C SER A 52 1.27 -30.99 -11.45
N GLY A 53 1.72 -31.87 -12.36
CA GLY A 53 2.90 -31.65 -13.20
C GLY A 53 2.85 -30.40 -14.07
N ASP A 54 1.70 -30.11 -14.68
CA ASP A 54 1.54 -28.92 -15.55
C ASP A 54 1.48 -27.64 -14.71
N VAL A 55 0.90 -27.68 -13.50
CA VAL A 55 0.93 -26.54 -12.57
C VAL A 55 2.35 -26.22 -12.12
N TYR A 56 3.13 -27.22 -11.71
CA TYR A 56 4.53 -27.02 -11.29
C TYR A 56 5.39 -26.48 -12.43
N TYR A 57 5.22 -27.01 -13.64
CA TYR A 57 5.95 -26.58 -14.81
C TYR A 57 5.58 -25.15 -15.23
N ARG A 58 4.29 -24.82 -15.32
CA ARG A 58 3.82 -23.46 -15.65
C ARG A 58 4.28 -22.43 -14.62
N ALA A 59 4.20 -22.76 -13.34
CA ALA A 59 4.68 -21.91 -12.27
C ALA A 59 6.20 -21.70 -12.33
N PHE A 60 6.95 -22.71 -12.77
CA PHE A 60 8.39 -22.62 -12.94
C PHE A 60 8.76 -21.66 -14.08
N ILE A 61 8.16 -21.83 -15.26
CA ILE A 61 8.38 -20.94 -16.40
C ILE A 61 7.99 -19.49 -16.07
N TRP A 62 6.89 -19.30 -15.33
CA TRP A 62 6.48 -17.99 -14.82
C TRP A 62 7.52 -17.38 -13.87
N GLY A 63 8.06 -18.17 -12.95
CA GLY A 63 9.10 -17.72 -12.00
C GLY A 63 10.35 -17.23 -12.73
N ILE A 64 10.79 -17.99 -13.75
CA ILE A 64 11.93 -17.61 -14.60
C ILE A 64 11.65 -16.31 -15.34
N GLU A 65 10.49 -16.20 -16.01
CA GLU A 65 10.13 -14.99 -16.76
C GLU A 65 10.13 -13.76 -15.85
N ARG A 66 9.56 -13.89 -14.65
CA ARG A 66 9.49 -12.78 -13.70
C ARG A 66 10.88 -12.35 -13.23
N ARG A 67 11.80 -13.29 -12.98
CA ARG A 67 13.19 -12.97 -12.62
C ARG A 67 13.96 -12.33 -13.77
N MET A 68 13.85 -12.88 -14.98
CA MET A 68 14.49 -12.32 -16.17
C MET A 68 14.07 -10.86 -16.39
N ARG A 69 12.76 -10.57 -16.34
CA ARG A 69 12.24 -9.19 -16.44
C ARG A 69 12.74 -8.28 -15.32
N LEU A 70 12.85 -8.78 -14.08
CA LEU A 70 13.38 -7.99 -12.96
C LEU A 70 14.86 -7.67 -13.15
N GLN A 71 15.65 -8.60 -13.69
CA GLN A 71 17.06 -8.38 -14.01
C GLN A 71 17.21 -7.37 -15.15
N ASP A 72 16.43 -7.51 -16.22
CA ASP A 72 16.42 -6.56 -17.35
C ASP A 72 16.00 -5.17 -16.89
N ASN A 73 14.94 -5.06 -16.07
CA ASN A 73 14.52 -3.80 -15.47
C ASN A 73 15.59 -3.19 -14.54
N ARG A 74 16.34 -4.01 -13.80
CA ARG A 74 17.46 -3.52 -12.97
C ARG A 74 18.62 -3.01 -13.83
N ARG A 75 18.91 -3.68 -14.95
CA ARG A 75 19.95 -3.26 -15.91
C ARG A 75 19.57 -1.93 -16.56
N LEU A 76 18.33 -1.82 -17.06
CA LEU A 76 17.79 -0.58 -17.62
C LEU A 76 17.75 0.57 -16.60
N LYS A 77 17.36 0.28 -15.35
CA LYS A 77 17.39 1.28 -14.25
C LYS A 77 18.80 1.66 -13.80
N SER A 78 19.81 0.83 -14.05
CA SER A 78 21.20 1.15 -13.69
C SER A 78 21.85 2.11 -14.67
N THR A 79 21.33 2.20 -15.90
CA THR A 79 21.92 3.01 -16.97
C THR A 79 21.29 4.41 -17.08
N ASP A 80 20.00 4.59 -16.79
CA ASP A 80 19.32 5.87 -17.08
C ASP A 80 18.70 6.64 -15.89
N ASP A 81 18.48 6.06 -14.69
CA ASP A 81 17.49 6.66 -13.76
C ASP A 81 17.85 6.69 -12.26
N LEU A 82 19.10 6.99 -11.89
CA LEU A 82 19.40 7.26 -10.47
C LEU A 82 18.74 8.56 -9.98
N GLU A 83 18.65 9.58 -10.83
CA GLU A 83 18.04 10.87 -10.47
C GLU A 83 16.51 10.86 -10.53
N GLU A 84 15.89 10.19 -11.50
CA GLU A 84 14.43 10.15 -11.58
C GLU A 84 13.81 9.26 -10.51
N VAL A 85 14.44 8.12 -10.19
CA VAL A 85 13.95 7.24 -9.12
C VAL A 85 14.08 7.91 -7.76
N THR A 86 15.14 8.70 -7.52
CA THR A 86 15.27 9.48 -6.29
C THR A 86 14.25 10.62 -6.25
N LYS A 87 14.02 11.34 -7.34
CA LYS A 87 12.95 12.36 -7.44
C LYS A 87 11.56 11.76 -7.21
N GLN A 88 11.25 10.61 -7.80
CA GLN A 88 9.98 9.90 -7.59
C GLN A 88 9.86 9.36 -6.16
N ARG A 89 10.92 8.83 -5.56
CA ARG A 89 10.92 8.40 -4.15
C ARG A 89 10.75 9.58 -3.20
N ILE A 90 11.39 10.72 -3.47
CA ILE A 90 11.21 11.95 -2.71
C ILE A 90 9.79 12.49 -2.91
N ALA A 91 9.23 12.42 -4.12
CA ALA A 91 7.86 12.85 -4.40
C ALA A 91 6.82 11.96 -3.72
N VAL A 92 7.01 10.63 -3.76
CA VAL A 92 6.16 9.67 -3.05
C VAL A 92 6.33 9.85 -1.55
N ALA A 93 7.55 10.00 -1.03
CA ALA A 93 7.79 10.26 0.39
C ALA A 93 7.13 11.57 0.85
N LYS A 94 7.23 12.65 0.06
CA LYS A 94 6.53 13.93 0.30
C LYS A 94 5.02 13.78 0.21
N ALA A 95 4.50 12.99 -0.73
CA ALA A 95 3.07 12.73 -0.85
C ALA A 95 2.54 11.90 0.34
N THR A 96 3.27 10.88 0.77
CA THR A 96 2.92 10.07 1.95
C THR A 96 3.11 10.82 3.27
N ALA A 97 4.08 11.75 3.35
CA ALA A 97 4.26 12.62 4.50
C ALA A 97 3.14 13.66 4.61
N LYS A 98 2.61 14.14 3.48
CA LYS A 98 1.42 15.00 3.43
C LYS A 98 0.11 14.27 3.75
N ALA A 99 0.06 12.95 3.54
CA ALA A 99 -1.16 12.15 3.64
C ALA A 99 -1.36 11.44 4.99
N LYS A 100 -0.44 11.57 5.95
CA LYS A 100 -0.72 11.14 7.33
C LYS A 100 -1.44 12.27 8.06
N PRO A 101 -2.77 12.19 8.31
CA PRO A 101 -3.39 13.08 9.27
C PRO A 101 -2.62 12.97 10.60
N SER A 102 -2.46 14.09 11.31
CA SER A 102 -1.75 14.03 12.58
C SER A 102 -2.52 13.10 13.54
N PRO A 103 -1.84 12.32 14.40
CA PRO A 103 -2.52 11.46 15.37
C PRO A 103 -3.53 12.23 16.25
N ILE A 104 -3.27 13.52 16.45
CA ILE A 104 -4.13 14.47 17.16
C ILE A 104 -5.40 14.77 16.36
N LEU A 105 -5.30 14.95 15.04
CA LEU A 105 -6.43 15.14 14.12
C LEU A 105 -7.34 13.92 14.10
N ASP A 106 -6.77 12.73 13.95
CA ASP A 106 -7.55 11.49 13.92
C ASP A 106 -8.32 11.30 15.23
N ARG A 107 -7.67 11.53 16.38
CA ARG A 107 -8.31 11.43 17.70
C ARG A 107 -9.39 12.49 17.91
N LEU A 108 -9.16 13.73 17.45
CA LEU A 108 -10.12 14.82 17.56
C LEU A 108 -11.38 14.56 16.70
N HIS A 109 -11.20 14.03 15.48
CA HIS A 109 -12.31 13.72 14.58
C HIS A 109 -13.05 12.43 14.93
N ALA A 110 -12.35 11.39 15.41
CA ALA A 110 -12.95 10.10 15.70
C ALA A 110 -13.64 10.07 17.07
N ASP A 111 -12.95 10.49 18.14
CA ASP A 111 -13.40 10.21 19.51
C ASP A 111 -14.04 11.43 20.19
N LEU A 112 -13.56 12.63 19.87
CA LEU A 112 -13.89 13.86 20.61
C LEU A 112 -14.84 14.79 19.87
N LEU A 113 -15.18 14.48 18.61
CA LEU A 113 -16.14 15.23 17.81
C LEU A 113 -17.51 15.40 18.52
N PRO A 114 -18.12 14.35 19.11
CA PRO A 114 -19.40 14.50 19.81
C PRO A 114 -19.31 15.42 21.03
N VAL A 115 -18.18 15.36 21.76
CA VAL A 115 -17.94 16.18 22.96
C VAL A 115 -17.78 17.65 22.57
N VAL A 116 -17.03 17.94 21.51
CA VAL A 116 -16.85 19.30 20.99
C VAL A 116 -18.19 19.89 20.52
N ILE A 117 -19.04 19.09 19.88
CA ILE A 117 -20.40 19.46 19.48
C ILE A 117 -21.26 19.80 20.69
N GLN A 118 -21.26 18.95 21.72
CA GLN A 118 -22.03 19.18 22.92
C GLN A 118 -21.60 20.47 23.64
N LEU A 119 -20.30 20.64 23.87
CA LEU A 119 -19.76 21.83 24.55
C LEU A 119 -20.08 23.12 23.77
N ARG A 120 -20.12 23.04 22.44
CA ARG A 120 -20.52 24.18 21.61
C ARG A 120 -22.03 24.44 21.63
N LYS A 121 -22.87 23.42 21.68
CA LYS A 121 -24.32 23.56 21.90
C LYS A 121 -24.63 24.17 23.26
N GLU A 122 -23.79 23.91 24.27
CA GLU A 122 -23.83 24.54 25.59
C GLU A 122 -23.35 26.02 25.60
N GLY A 123 -22.95 26.56 24.45
CA GLY A 123 -22.57 27.98 24.29
C GLY A 123 -21.16 28.31 24.77
N LEU A 124 -20.31 27.32 25.06
CA LEU A 124 -18.93 27.55 25.47
C LEU A 124 -18.12 28.12 24.31
N SER A 125 -17.28 29.13 24.56
CA SER A 125 -16.37 29.67 23.54
C SER A 125 -15.29 28.65 23.15
N TRP A 126 -14.74 28.76 21.94
CA TRP A 126 -13.63 27.88 21.49
C TRP A 126 -12.44 27.87 22.46
N GLN A 127 -12.21 28.96 23.19
CA GLN A 127 -11.17 29.00 24.23
C GLN A 127 -11.47 28.04 25.38
N LYS A 128 -12.73 28.01 25.86
CA LYS A 128 -13.16 27.10 26.92
C LYS A 128 -13.15 25.65 26.47
N VAL A 129 -13.54 25.39 25.22
CA VAL A 129 -13.47 24.05 24.61
C VAL A 129 -12.02 23.56 24.54
N SER A 130 -11.09 24.41 24.09
CA SER A 130 -9.65 24.11 24.07
C SER A 130 -9.13 23.75 25.46
N ASN A 131 -9.45 24.57 26.47
CA ASN A 131 -9.05 24.30 27.85
C ASN A 131 -9.65 22.98 28.38
N TYR A 132 -10.91 22.69 28.07
CA TYR A 132 -11.58 21.44 28.48
C TYR A 132 -10.91 20.20 27.85
N LEU A 133 -10.58 20.27 26.55
CA LEU A 133 -9.86 19.19 25.86
C LEU A 133 -8.47 18.95 26.45
N PHE A 134 -7.79 20.01 26.88
CA PHE A 134 -6.51 19.89 27.57
C PHE A 134 -6.67 19.26 28.97
N GLU A 135 -7.62 19.75 29.77
CA GLU A 135 -7.80 19.32 31.16
C GLU A 135 -8.29 17.87 31.28
N TYR A 136 -9.33 17.51 30.52
CA TYR A 136 -10.01 16.20 30.64
C TYR A 136 -9.53 15.15 29.64
N HIS A 137 -9.00 15.58 28.50
CA HIS A 137 -8.59 14.65 27.43
C HIS A 137 -7.08 14.71 27.12
N GLN A 138 -6.32 15.55 27.84
CA GLN A 138 -4.87 15.75 27.66
C GLN A 138 -4.51 16.06 26.20
N LEU A 139 -5.40 16.80 25.52
CA LEU A 139 -5.27 17.15 24.12
C LEU A 139 -5.05 18.66 23.97
N GLU A 140 -3.81 19.03 23.65
CA GLU A 140 -3.45 20.42 23.42
C GLU A 140 -3.83 20.85 22.00
N VAL A 141 -4.89 21.64 21.88
CA VAL A 141 -5.41 22.13 20.59
C VAL A 141 -5.71 23.62 20.69
N ASP A 142 -5.15 24.41 19.78
CA ASP A 142 -5.39 25.86 19.74
C ASP A 142 -6.84 26.20 19.37
N ARG A 143 -7.42 27.20 20.04
CA ARG A 143 -8.78 27.72 19.74
C ARG A 143 -9.01 28.11 18.28
N ARG A 144 -8.00 28.68 17.60
CA ARG A 144 -8.05 29.08 16.19
C ARG A 144 -8.15 27.85 15.28
N TYR A 145 -7.50 26.77 15.69
CA TYR A 145 -7.55 25.51 14.98
C TYR A 145 -8.93 24.87 15.09
N LEU A 146 -9.50 24.79 16.30
CA LEU A 146 -10.87 24.32 16.52
C LEU A 146 -11.89 25.12 15.70
N HIS A 147 -11.78 26.46 15.72
CA HIS A 147 -12.61 27.31 14.88
C HIS A 147 -12.45 26.96 13.39
N LYS A 148 -11.23 26.90 12.86
CA LYS A 148 -11.00 26.59 11.44
C LYS A 148 -11.58 25.24 11.01
N VAL A 149 -11.47 24.21 11.85
CA VAL A 149 -11.90 22.84 11.52
C VAL A 149 -13.41 22.68 11.64
N PHE A 150 -14.05 23.32 12.63
CA PHE A 150 -15.45 23.06 12.95
C PHE A 150 -16.44 24.12 12.47
N THR A 151 -16.01 25.33 12.10
CA THR A 151 -16.93 26.39 11.61
C THR A 151 -17.61 26.04 10.26
N GLY A 152 -17.18 24.97 9.57
CA GLY A 152 -17.84 24.44 8.36
C GLY A 152 -18.58 23.11 8.55
N HIS A 153 -18.70 22.61 9.78
CA HIS A 153 -19.37 21.33 10.06
C HIS A 153 -20.90 21.52 10.00
N PRO A 154 -21.67 20.58 9.42
CA PRO A 154 -23.13 20.70 9.25
C PRO A 154 -23.92 20.91 10.55
N GLU A 155 -23.32 20.61 11.70
CA GLU A 155 -23.92 20.80 13.04
C GLU A 155 -23.68 22.18 13.67
N PHE A 156 -22.87 23.04 13.06
CA PHE A 156 -22.62 24.40 13.52
C PHE A 156 -23.02 25.38 12.42
N PRO A 157 -24.25 25.92 12.44
CA PRO A 157 -24.63 26.95 11.48
C PRO A 157 -23.78 28.20 11.70
N VAL A 158 -23.24 28.71 10.59
CA VAL A 158 -22.40 29.92 10.52
C VAL A 158 -23.12 31.07 11.24
N GLU A 159 -22.52 31.58 12.32
CA GLU A 159 -22.97 32.81 12.95
C GLU A 159 -22.96 33.92 11.89
N LYS A 160 -24.15 34.51 11.63
CA LYS A 160 -24.32 35.68 10.77
C LYS A 160 -23.81 36.93 11.48
#